data_AF-A0A2G2ZVX5-F1
#
_entry.id   AF-A0A2G2ZVX5-F1
#
_cell.length_a   1.000
_cell.length_b   1.000
_cell.length_c   1.000
_cell.angle_alpha   90.00
_cell.angle_beta   90.00
_cell.angle_gamma   90.00
#
_symmetry.space_group_name_H-M   'P 1'
#
loop_
_entity.id
_entity.type
_entity.pdbx_description
1 polymer ?
#
loop_
_entity_poly.entity_id
_entity_poly.type
_entity_poly.pdbx_seq_one_letter_code
_entity_poly.pdbx_strand_id
1 'polypeptide(L)'
;MVQGSRQWHEKLPFALLGYRTTVRTSTGVTPYLLVYGTEAVIPAEVEVPSLQVIIEAEIDDDEWVEAKGKFSPNWQGPFVVKKVLPNGVLYLTDIEGKMAEMAINVDAVKRYYV
;
A
#
# COMPACT_ATOMS: atom_id res chain seq x y z
N MET A 1 -32.22 12.53 -1.54
CA MET A 1 -31.52 13.36 -0.54
C MET A 1 -30.23 13.83 -1.16
N VAL A 2 -30.13 15.13 -1.51
CA VAL A 2 -28.91 15.73 -2.08
C VAL A 2 -27.94 15.95 -0.92
N GLN A 3 -26.81 15.24 -0.92
CA GLN A 3 -25.70 15.49 -0.01
C GLN A 3 -25.28 16.96 -0.15
N GLY A 4 -25.28 17.69 0.97
CA GLY A 4 -25.08 19.13 1.00
C GLY A 4 -23.76 19.56 0.34
N SER A 5 -23.76 20.73 -0.28
CA SER A 5 -22.63 21.35 -1.00
C SER A 5 -21.38 21.66 -0.14
N ARG A 6 -21.31 21.16 1.09
CA ARG A 6 -20.29 21.48 2.09
C ARG A 6 -19.11 20.49 2.14
N GLN A 7 -19.20 19.38 1.42
CA GLN A 7 -18.18 18.31 1.36
C GLN A 7 -17.36 18.35 0.05
N TRP A 8 -17.23 19.50 -0.60
CA TRP A 8 -16.50 19.61 -1.87
C TRP A 8 -15.03 19.18 -1.74
N HIS A 9 -14.44 19.37 -0.56
CA HIS A 9 -13.05 19.01 -0.26
C HIS A 9 -12.86 17.48 -0.22
N GLU A 10 -13.86 16.72 0.24
CA GLU A 10 -13.85 15.24 0.16
C GLU A 10 -13.94 14.74 -1.29
N LYS A 11 -14.63 15.49 -2.16
CA LYS A 11 -14.78 15.15 -3.59
C LYS A 11 -13.62 15.66 -4.47
N LEU A 12 -12.80 16.56 -3.95
CA LEU A 12 -11.72 17.20 -4.70
C LEU A 12 -10.68 16.21 -5.23
N PRO A 13 -10.19 15.21 -4.45
CA PRO A 13 -9.22 14.25 -4.94
C PRO A 13 -9.75 13.43 -6.12
N PHE A 14 -11.02 13.02 -6.06
CA PHE A 14 -11.68 12.26 -7.12
C PHE A 14 -11.88 13.10 -8.39
N ALA A 15 -12.28 14.37 -8.23
CA ALA A 15 -12.44 15.28 -9.36
C ALA A 15 -11.09 15.59 -10.04
N LEU A 16 -10.03 15.79 -9.26
CA LEU A 16 -8.66 15.97 -9.78
C LEU A 16 -8.14 14.72 -10.48
N LEU A 17 -8.41 13.53 -9.95
CA LEU A 17 -8.05 12.27 -10.58
C LEU A 17 -8.73 12.14 -11.95
N GLY A 18 -10.05 12.30 -12.01
CA GLY A 18 -10.79 12.26 -13.27
C GLY A 18 -10.29 13.32 -14.26
N TYR A 19 -9.92 14.51 -13.77
CA TYR A 19 -9.36 15.55 -14.62
C TYR A 19 -8.03 15.14 -15.26
N ARG A 20 -7.14 14.50 -14.49
CA ARG A 20 -5.79 14.08 -14.91
C ARG A 20 -5.78 12.90 -15.87
N THR A 21 -6.73 11.96 -15.72
CA THR A 21 -6.76 10.70 -16.49
C THR A 21 -7.71 10.73 -17.69
N THR A 22 -8.62 11.70 -17.78
CA THR A 22 -9.53 11.81 -18.93
C THR A 22 -8.85 12.50 -20.12
N VAL A 23 -8.95 11.87 -21.29
CA VAL A 23 -8.50 12.46 -22.56
C VAL A 23 -9.27 13.74 -22.86
N ARG A 24 -8.55 14.83 -23.17
CA ARG A 24 -9.17 16.11 -23.55
C ARG A 24 -9.45 16.14 -25.03
N THR A 25 -10.63 16.62 -25.43
CA THR A 25 -11.01 16.77 -26.83
C THR A 25 -10.11 17.74 -27.61
N SER A 26 -9.52 18.74 -26.94
CA SER A 26 -8.64 19.72 -27.57
C SER A 26 -7.23 19.20 -27.89
N THR A 27 -6.68 18.32 -27.05
CA THR A 27 -5.30 17.81 -27.21
C THR A 27 -5.24 16.34 -27.62
N GLY A 28 -6.35 15.60 -27.52
CA GLY A 28 -6.41 14.17 -27.82
C GLY A 28 -5.65 13.29 -26.83
N VAL A 29 -5.11 13.87 -25.75
CA VAL A 29 -4.31 13.18 -24.74
C VAL A 29 -4.78 13.55 -23.33
N THR A 30 -4.39 12.74 -22.34
CA THR A 30 -4.67 13.01 -20.94
C THR A 30 -3.76 14.14 -20.43
N PRO A 31 -4.23 15.02 -19.54
CA PRO A 31 -3.39 16.06 -18.95
C PRO A 31 -2.15 15.51 -18.22
N TYR A 32 -2.23 14.32 -17.63
CA TYR A 32 -1.10 13.68 -16.97
C TYR A 32 0.01 13.28 -17.96
N LEU A 33 -0.36 12.72 -19.12
CA LEU A 33 0.57 12.33 -20.18
C LEU A 33 1.37 13.53 -20.70
N LEU A 34 0.75 14.71 -20.78
CA LEU A 34 1.43 15.96 -21.18
C LEU A 34 2.48 16.42 -20.18
N VAL A 35 2.25 16.23 -18.88
CA VAL A 35 3.13 16.73 -17.82
C VAL A 35 4.30 15.77 -17.57
N TYR A 36 4.03 14.47 -17.54
CA TYR A 36 4.99 13.46 -17.11
C TYR A 36 5.49 12.56 -18.25
N GLY A 37 4.93 12.67 -19.45
CA GLY A 37 5.32 11.86 -20.61
C GLY A 37 4.92 10.38 -20.52
N THR A 38 4.12 9.99 -19.54
CA THR A 38 3.61 8.62 -19.37
C THR A 38 2.11 8.61 -19.05
N GLU A 39 1.41 7.53 -19.40
CA GLU A 39 -0.02 7.38 -19.09
C GLU A 39 -0.23 7.25 -17.56
N ALA A 40 -1.31 7.84 -17.06
CA ALA A 40 -1.65 7.75 -15.65
C ALA A 40 -2.12 6.32 -15.31
N VAL A 41 -1.21 5.51 -14.78
CA VAL A 41 -1.56 4.23 -14.15
C VAL A 41 -2.17 4.56 -12.79
N ILE A 42 -3.46 4.23 -12.58
CA ILE A 42 -4.05 4.37 -11.24
C ILE A 42 -3.34 3.35 -10.34
N PRO A 43 -2.57 3.80 -9.33
CA PRO A 43 -1.97 2.86 -8.42
C PRO A 43 -3.07 2.23 -7.57
N ALA A 44 -2.98 0.92 -7.36
CA ALA A 44 -3.85 0.18 -6.45
C ALA A 44 -3.83 0.76 -5.02
N GLU A 45 -2.88 1.63 -4.69
CA GLU A 45 -2.74 2.40 -3.44
C GLU A 45 -3.95 3.32 -3.12
N VAL A 46 -4.83 3.61 -4.08
CA VAL A 46 -6.08 4.36 -3.83
C VAL A 46 -7.20 3.45 -3.31
N GLU A 47 -7.17 2.15 -3.62
CA GLU A 47 -8.11 1.14 -3.10
C GLU A 47 -7.53 0.33 -1.93
N VAL A 48 -6.23 0.10 -1.94
CA VAL A 48 -5.47 -0.56 -0.89
C VAL A 48 -4.74 0.54 -0.13
N PRO A 49 -5.17 0.90 1.10
CA PRO A 49 -4.47 1.92 1.86
C PRO A 49 -2.99 1.58 1.95
N SER A 50 -2.14 2.55 1.66
CA SER A 50 -0.69 2.40 1.81
C SER A 50 -0.34 1.91 3.22
N LEU A 51 0.74 1.13 3.36
CA LEU A 51 1.16 0.58 4.66
C LEU A 51 1.28 1.65 5.76
N GLN A 52 1.61 2.91 5.41
CA GLN A 52 1.66 4.03 6.37
C GLN A 52 0.28 4.37 6.94
N VAL A 53 -0.76 4.39 6.11
CA VAL A 53 -2.15 4.62 6.54
C VAL A 53 -2.66 3.46 7.39
N ILE A 54 -2.25 2.22 7.07
CA ILE A 54 -2.61 1.03 7.85
C ILE A 54 -1.91 1.04 9.22
N ILE A 55 -0.62 1.39 9.27
CA ILE A 55 0.16 1.50 10.51
C ILE A 55 -0.39 2.62 11.40
N GLU A 56 -0.77 3.76 10.81
CA GLU A 56 -1.34 4.90 11.54
C GLU A 56 -2.79 4.64 12.02
N ALA A 57 -3.47 3.66 11.41
CA ALA A 57 -4.84 3.27 11.78
C ALA A 57 -4.91 2.19 12.87
N GLU A 58 -3.78 1.68 13.41
CA GLU A 58 -3.74 0.73 14.53
C GLU A 58 -4.77 -0.42 14.40
N ILE A 59 -4.89 -0.98 13.19
CA ILE A 59 -5.79 -2.11 12.95
C ILE A 59 -5.22 -3.33 13.67
N ASP A 60 -5.98 -3.83 14.64
CA ASP A 60 -5.69 -5.02 15.43
C ASP A 60 -5.48 -6.23 14.51
N ASP A 61 -4.50 -7.08 14.83
CA ASP A 61 -4.08 -8.25 14.03
C ASP A 61 -5.25 -9.17 13.64
N ASP A 62 -6.35 -9.13 14.38
CA ASP A 62 -7.55 -9.93 14.16
C ASP A 62 -8.38 -9.51 12.90
N GLU A 63 -8.28 -8.26 12.42
CA GLU A 63 -9.01 -7.80 11.22
C GLU A 63 -8.27 -8.16 9.91
N TRP A 64 -6.97 -8.46 9.98
CA TRP A 64 -6.14 -8.91 8.84
C TRP A 64 -6.54 -10.27 8.26
N VAL A 65 -7.28 -11.07 9.03
CA VAL A 65 -7.67 -12.44 8.63
C VAL A 65 -8.76 -12.43 7.55
N GLU A 66 -9.55 -11.35 7.42
CA GLU A 66 -10.67 -11.26 6.47
C GLU A 66 -10.27 -10.92 5.03
N ALA A 67 -9.10 -10.33 4.80
CA ALA A 67 -8.61 -10.02 3.46
C ALA A 67 -7.81 -11.20 2.88
N LYS A 68 -8.46 -12.33 2.54
CA LYS A 68 -7.85 -13.42 1.73
C LYS A 68 -8.39 -13.46 0.29
N GLY A 69 -8.38 -12.32 -0.38
CA GLY A 69 -8.71 -12.21 -1.80
C GLY A 69 -7.47 -12.40 -2.70
N LYS A 70 -7.68 -12.51 -4.01
CA LYS A 70 -6.61 -12.60 -5.03
C LYS A 70 -5.60 -11.44 -4.96
N PHE A 71 -5.99 -10.32 -4.35
CA PHE A 71 -5.22 -9.09 -4.25
C PHE A 71 -4.60 -8.85 -2.87
N SER A 72 -4.71 -9.83 -1.96
CA SER A 72 -4.15 -9.69 -0.62
C SER A 72 -2.62 -9.84 -0.62
N PRO A 73 -1.90 -9.06 0.20
CA PRO A 73 -0.47 -9.23 0.36
C PRO A 73 -0.16 -10.64 0.86
N ASN A 74 0.68 -11.33 0.10
CA ASN A 74 1.18 -12.67 0.41
C ASN A 74 2.40 -12.65 1.34
N TRP A 75 2.90 -11.47 1.67
CA TRP A 75 4.00 -11.24 2.59
C TRP A 75 3.45 -10.66 3.89
N GLN A 76 3.83 -11.26 5.01
CA GLN A 76 3.55 -10.72 6.33
C GLN A 76 4.46 -9.52 6.60
N GLY A 77 4.04 -8.68 7.55
CA GLY A 77 4.52 -7.32 7.79
C GLY A 77 6.05 -7.11 7.95
N PRO A 78 6.46 -5.89 8.32
CA PRO A 78 7.87 -5.59 8.50
C PRO A 78 8.42 -6.33 9.73
N PHE A 79 9.43 -7.17 9.54
CA PHE A 79 10.15 -7.83 10.63
C PHE A 79 11.60 -7.32 10.74
N VAL A 80 12.15 -7.39 11.95
CA VAL A 80 13.55 -7.07 12.24
C VAL A 80 14.36 -8.36 12.37
N VAL A 81 15.51 -8.44 11.71
CA VAL A 81 16.43 -9.57 11.84
C VAL A 81 17.22 -9.43 13.15
N LYS A 82 16.97 -10.33 14.11
CA LYS A 82 17.67 -10.38 15.40
C LYS A 82 18.99 -11.14 15.30
N LYS A 83 19.00 -12.25 14.55
CA LYS A 83 20.18 -13.12 14.43
C LYS A 83 20.19 -13.84 13.10
N VAL A 84 21.38 -13.96 12.51
CA VAL A 84 21.65 -14.71 11.28
C VAL A 84 22.53 -15.90 11.63
N LEU A 85 22.12 -17.11 11.24
CA LEU A 85 22.94 -18.31 11.33
C LEU A 85 23.66 -18.57 9.99
N PRO A 86 24.86 -19.19 10.01
CA PRO A 86 25.64 -19.46 8.81
C PRO A 86 24.97 -20.44 7.83
N ASN A 87 23.95 -21.18 8.28
CA ASN A 87 23.14 -22.08 7.47
C ASN A 87 21.96 -21.38 6.75
N GLY A 88 21.89 -20.04 6.78
CA GLY A 88 20.85 -19.28 6.11
C GLY A 88 19.54 -19.16 6.88
N VAL A 89 19.52 -19.55 8.16
CA VAL A 89 18.36 -19.35 9.04
C VAL A 89 18.45 -18.00 9.74
N LEU A 90 17.34 -17.26 9.69
CA LEU A 90 17.15 -15.96 10.32
C LEU A 90 16.21 -16.11 11.51
N TYR A 91 16.56 -15.49 12.63
CA TYR A 91 15.63 -15.24 13.72
C TYR A 91 15.03 -13.86 13.51
N LEU A 92 13.73 -13.83 13.22
CA LEU A 92 12.95 -12.61 13.06
C LEU A 92 12.25 -12.25 14.37
N THR A 93 12.12 -10.97 14.63
CA THR A 93 11.26 -10.40 15.66
C THR A 93 10.39 -9.31 15.03
N ASP A 94 9.21 -9.10 15.58
CA ASP A 94 8.35 -8.00 15.18
C ASP A 94 8.98 -6.63 15.50
N ILE A 95 8.47 -5.54 14.90
CA ILE A 95 8.93 -4.16 15.11
C ILE A 95 8.91 -3.75 16.59
N GLU A 96 8.02 -4.33 17.39
CA GLU A 96 7.95 -4.10 18.84
C GLU A 96 8.84 -5.03 19.67
N GLY A 97 9.49 -6.02 19.04
CA GLY A 97 10.37 -7.00 19.71
C GLY A 97 9.64 -8.04 20.57
N LYS A 98 8.29 -8.12 20.53
CA LYS A 98 7.47 -9.01 21.37
C LYS A 98 7.22 -10.40 20.78
N MET A 99 7.01 -10.50 19.46
CA MET A 99 6.65 -11.80 18.88
C MET A 99 7.84 -12.75 18.77
N ALA A 100 7.55 -14.01 19.08
CA ALA A 100 8.46 -15.11 19.31
C ALA A 100 9.48 -15.29 18.17
N GLU A 101 10.68 -15.72 18.58
CA GLU A 101 11.85 -15.99 17.74
C GLU A 101 11.51 -16.97 16.60
N MET A 102 11.05 -16.43 15.47
CA MET A 102 10.66 -17.26 14.34
C MET A 102 11.90 -17.54 13.50
N ALA A 103 12.30 -18.80 13.45
CA ALA A 103 13.40 -19.28 12.63
C ALA A 103 12.91 -19.46 11.18
N ILE A 104 13.26 -18.53 10.30
CA ILE A 104 12.82 -18.48 8.90
C ILE A 104 14.05 -18.61 7.98
N ASN A 105 13.88 -19.29 6.84
CA ASN A 105 14.92 -19.36 5.83
C ASN A 105 15.09 -17.99 5.13
N VAL A 106 16.33 -17.57 4.88
CA VAL A 106 16.66 -16.33 4.16
C VAL A 106 15.96 -16.18 2.80
N ASP A 107 15.72 -17.29 2.08
CA ASP A 107 15.02 -17.28 0.79
C ASP A 107 13.53 -16.97 0.91
N ALA A 108 12.96 -17.13 2.11
CA ALA A 108 11.58 -16.81 2.43
C ALA A 108 11.42 -15.37 2.96
N VAL A 109 12.44 -14.52 2.87
CA VAL A 109 12.41 -13.12 3.34
C VAL A 109 12.73 -12.18 2.18
N LYS A 110 12.04 -11.05 2.13
CA LYS A 110 12.30 -9.98 1.16
C LYS A 110 12.76 -8.72 1.89
N ARG A 111 13.76 -8.03 1.34
CA ARG A 111 14.21 -6.73 1.88
C ARG A 111 13.07 -5.72 1.80
N TYR A 112 12.78 -5.09 2.93
CA TYR A 112 11.86 -3.97 3.02
C TYR A 112 12.62 -2.67 2.70
N TYR A 113 12.08 -1.87 1.78
CA TYR A 113 12.61 -0.55 1.43
C TYR A 113 11.61 0.50 1.91
N VAL A 114 12.10 1.51 2.63
CA VAL A 114 11.34 2.68 3.09
C VAL A 114 11.50 3.81 2.09
#